data_AF-A0AAN0JPB7-F1
#
_entry.id   AF-A0AAN0JPB7-F1
#
_cell.length_a   1.000
_cell.length_b   1.000
_cell.length_c   1.000
_cell.angle_alpha   90.00
_cell.angle_beta   90.00
_cell.angle_gamma   90.00
#
_symmetry.space_group_name_H-M   'P 1'
#
loop_
_entity.id
_entity.type
_entity.pdbx_description
1 polymer ?
#
loop_
_entity_poly.entity_id
_entity_poly.type
_entity_poly.pdbx_seq_one_letter_code
_entity_poly.pdbx_strand_id
1 'polypeptide(L)'
;MASSKPARMFPIILDISKLNEIVQILKQYRFPEAKWFEFGVNLGLLYPELEAIDVNHRGNISRCLMECLSKWLSKAHHPTWQTLASALKKIELKTVAEKIEKTMVDTASQLLQYYSSKISGATLSEESVDLLHTEGLISEETLREVKSCGYTLTDDAMRGIYTAVAYDHNKLKSFASILLRSTGTASPNLTSAASVKDVMKVVKTKCNVINIAPVKEVVSFYSITEANPLISDYSTTLDELCHKLKLQFLLDKKLSMSDFLICETIEFVLDWDPAEHLLNDIRRLMEKVFKGLSRRIIVKSMHKGNSIIIICGAPTHLMNALQLRARDNLTVLQEEFALMQLKIGHCKVYDRTIRNKELKIVAEEIEMHEGELIKINPCLNDKESLLDDQVAQLIPLKQKQGKDITLHYNH
;
A
#
# COMPACT_ATOMS: atom_id res chain seq x y z
N MET A 1 -26.75 5.81 6.94
CA MET A 1 -25.32 6.17 6.91
C MET A 1 -24.69 5.76 8.25
N ALA A 2 -24.07 4.59 8.31
CA ALA A 2 -23.34 4.18 9.51
C ALA A 2 -21.93 4.77 9.44
N SER A 3 -21.67 5.80 10.26
CA SER A 3 -20.32 6.32 10.48
C SER A 3 -19.49 5.23 11.13
N SER A 4 -18.59 4.61 10.35
CA SER A 4 -17.57 3.71 10.91
C SER A 4 -16.64 4.55 11.76
N LYS A 5 -16.73 4.43 13.08
CA LYS A 5 -15.71 4.96 13.99
C LYS A 5 -14.35 4.40 13.54
N PRO A 6 -13.33 5.25 13.32
CA PRO A 6 -12.00 4.74 12.99
C PRO A 6 -11.52 3.85 14.14
N ALA A 7 -10.91 2.72 13.79
CA ALA A 7 -10.27 1.84 14.76
C ALA A 7 -9.27 2.67 15.59
N ARG A 8 -9.47 2.71 16.91
CA ARG A 8 -8.54 3.40 17.82
C ARG A 8 -7.23 2.61 17.81
N MET A 9 -6.25 3.08 17.05
CA MET A 9 -4.89 2.57 17.15
C MET A 9 -4.32 3.05 18.48
N PHE A 10 -3.91 2.12 19.34
CA PHE A 10 -3.32 2.45 20.64
C PHE A 10 -1.90 3.00 20.42
N PRO A 11 -1.50 4.08 21.12
CA PRO A 11 -0.14 4.61 21.04
C PRO A 11 0.89 3.55 21.40
N ILE A 12 2.01 3.52 20.69
CA ILE A 12 3.14 2.66 21.06
C ILE A 12 3.66 3.03 22.45
N ILE A 13 3.67 2.05 23.33
CA ILE A 13 4.32 2.13 24.64
C ILE A 13 5.82 1.85 24.43
N LEU A 14 6.66 2.77 24.91
CA LEU A 14 8.11 2.69 24.81
C LEU A 14 8.65 1.96 26.04
N ASP A 15 9.38 0.88 25.85
CA ASP A 15 10.07 0.18 26.93
C ASP A 15 11.59 0.42 26.88
N ILE A 16 12.32 -0.20 27.81
CA ILE A 16 13.77 -0.05 27.90
C ILE A 16 14.51 -0.50 26.64
N SER A 17 13.94 -1.40 25.82
CA SER A 17 14.56 -1.82 24.55
C SER A 17 14.64 -0.67 23.53
N LYS A 18 13.80 0.37 23.72
CA LYS A 18 13.75 1.56 22.87
C LYS A 18 14.71 2.67 23.29
N LEU A 19 15.47 2.49 24.37
CA LEU A 19 16.38 3.51 24.90
C LEU A 19 17.37 4.02 23.84
N ASN A 20 18.05 3.11 23.15
CA ASN A 20 19.02 3.48 22.11
C ASN A 20 18.36 4.23 20.94
N GLU A 21 17.17 3.78 20.52
CA GLU A 21 16.39 4.43 19.46
C GLU A 21 16.02 5.87 19.84
N ILE A 22 15.55 6.09 21.07
CA ILE A 22 15.21 7.42 21.60
C ILE A 22 16.43 8.34 21.64
N VAL A 23 17.57 7.84 22.13
CA VAL A 23 18.82 8.63 22.20
C VAL A 23 19.28 9.04 20.79
N GLN A 24 19.23 8.13 19.81
CA GLN A 24 19.61 8.46 18.43
C GLN A 24 18.67 9.48 17.80
N ILE A 25 17.36 9.38 18.03
CA ILE A 25 16.37 10.36 17.54
C ILE A 25 16.64 11.75 18.13
N LEU A 26 16.87 11.83 19.45
CA LEU A 26 17.18 13.09 20.11
C LEU A 26 18.47 13.71 19.55
N LYS A 27 19.51 12.90 19.33
CA LYS A 27 20.76 13.33 18.69
C LYS A 27 20.55 13.81 17.26
N GLN A 28 19.80 13.06 16.45
CA GLN A 28 19.46 13.42 15.06
C GLN A 28 18.71 14.76 14.98
N TYR A 29 17.83 15.03 15.95
CA TYR A 29 17.09 16.29 16.04
C TYR A 29 17.83 17.39 16.81
N ARG A 30 19.11 17.17 17.15
CA ARG A 30 20.01 18.12 17.82
C ARG A 30 19.49 18.58 19.18
N PHE A 31 19.00 17.64 19.98
CA PHE A 31 18.67 17.89 21.38
C PHE A 31 19.92 18.35 22.15
N PRO A 32 19.86 19.48 22.88
CA PRO A 32 20.97 19.94 23.71
C PRO A 32 21.06 19.08 24.98
N GLU A 33 21.98 18.11 25.01
CA GLU A 33 22.10 17.15 26.10
C GLU A 33 22.28 17.81 27.49
N ALA A 34 22.84 19.02 27.55
CA ALA A 34 22.96 19.79 28.79
C ALA A 34 21.61 20.07 29.48
N LYS A 35 20.49 20.05 28.74
CA LYS A 35 19.13 20.20 29.28
C LYS A 35 18.53 18.91 29.87
N TRP A 36 19.30 17.82 29.96
CA TRP A 36 18.79 16.52 30.45
C TRP A 36 18.10 16.61 31.81
N PHE A 37 18.58 17.46 32.72
CA PHE A 37 18.03 17.59 34.08
C PHE A 37 16.63 18.19 34.05
N GLU A 38 16.47 19.35 33.39
CA GLU A 38 15.17 20.02 33.18
C GLU A 38 14.20 19.12 32.41
N PHE A 39 14.74 18.38 31.43
CA PHE A 39 13.97 17.42 30.65
C PHE A 39 13.45 16.26 31.52
N GLY A 40 14.30 15.69 32.39
CA GLY A 40 13.94 14.63 33.32
C GLY A 40 12.81 15.01 34.28
N VAL A 41 12.84 16.24 34.81
CA VAL A 41 11.74 16.78 35.64
C VAL A 41 10.43 16.79 34.85
N ASN A 42 10.47 17.24 33.60
CA ASN A 42 9.28 17.33 32.74
C ASN A 42 8.78 15.97 32.23
N LEU A 43 9.63 14.94 32.23
CA LEU A 43 9.26 13.54 32.03
C LEU A 43 8.59 12.92 33.28
N GLY A 44 8.58 13.63 34.40
CA GLY A 44 7.93 13.21 35.65
C GLY A 44 8.84 12.47 36.63
N LEU A 45 10.17 12.53 36.45
CA LEU A 45 11.12 11.99 37.43
C LEU A 45 11.25 12.92 38.64
N LEU A 46 11.47 12.34 39.82
CA LEU A 46 11.61 13.13 41.04
C LEU A 46 13.00 13.79 41.09
N TYR A 47 13.07 15.01 41.62
CA TYR A 47 14.32 15.76 41.75
C TYR A 47 15.47 14.96 42.43
N PRO A 48 15.25 14.24 43.57
CA PRO A 48 16.32 13.46 44.20
C PRO A 48 16.86 12.33 43.31
N GLU A 49 16.06 11.84 42.37
CA GLU A 49 16.48 10.80 41.44
C GLU A 49 17.41 11.34 40.37
N LEU A 50 17.16 12.56 39.91
CA LEU A 50 18.01 13.25 38.93
C LEU A 50 19.32 13.70 39.59
N GLU A 51 19.26 14.19 40.83
CA GLU A 51 20.46 14.54 41.61
C GLU A 51 21.36 13.32 41.82
N ALA A 52 20.80 12.16 42.13
CA ALA A 52 21.56 10.91 42.22
C ALA A 52 22.24 10.53 40.88
N ILE A 53 21.58 10.74 39.74
CA ILE A 53 22.18 10.52 38.41
C ILE A 53 23.34 11.49 38.18
N ASP A 54 23.17 12.77 38.50
CA ASP A 54 24.20 13.81 38.31
C ASP A 54 25.44 13.54 39.16
N VAL A 55 25.27 13.11 40.41
CA VAL A 55 26.38 12.73 41.30
C VAL A 55 27.12 11.49 40.78
N ASN A 56 26.39 10.46 40.34
CA ASN A 56 26.97 9.19 39.89
C ASN A 56 27.72 9.29 38.55
N HIS A 57 27.33 10.22 37.68
CA HIS A 57 27.87 10.38 36.33
C HIS A 57 28.41 11.79 36.06
N ARG A 58 28.89 12.44 37.13
CA ARG A 58 29.34 13.84 37.11
C ARG A 58 30.30 14.11 35.96
N GLY A 59 29.98 15.14 35.16
CA GLY A 59 30.79 15.55 34.01
C GLY A 59 30.56 14.75 32.72
N ASN A 60 29.75 13.68 32.74
CA ASN A 60 29.36 12.94 31.53
C ASN A 60 27.87 13.16 31.19
N ILE A 61 27.60 14.28 30.51
CA ILE A 61 26.25 14.73 30.17
C ILE A 61 25.48 13.68 29.36
N SER A 62 26.14 13.04 28.39
CA SER A 62 25.52 11.99 27.56
C SER A 62 25.08 10.79 28.40
N ARG A 63 25.91 10.38 29.38
CA ARG A 63 25.56 9.31 30.32
C ARG A 63 24.40 9.71 31.21
N CYS A 64 24.39 10.93 31.74
CA CYS A 64 23.27 11.43 32.55
C CYS A 64 21.94 11.41 31.77
N LEU A 65 21.94 11.83 30.50
CA LEU A 65 20.75 11.76 29.65
C LEU A 65 20.29 10.31 29.45
N MET A 66 21.21 9.40 29.17
CA MET A 66 20.89 7.99 28.95
C MET A 66 20.29 7.33 30.21
N GLU A 67 20.85 7.59 31.39
CA GLU A 67 20.33 7.10 32.68
C GLU A 67 18.98 7.74 33.03
N CYS A 68 18.81 9.03 32.75
CA CYS A 68 17.53 9.73 32.91
C CYS A 68 16.43 9.06 32.07
N LEU A 69 16.69 8.83 30.78
CA LEU A 69 15.74 8.17 29.88
C LEU A 69 15.47 6.72 30.29
N SER A 70 16.50 5.97 30.68
CA SER A 70 16.39 4.61 31.21
C SER A 70 15.45 4.55 32.42
N LYS A 71 15.60 5.50 33.35
CA LYS A 71 14.77 5.59 34.55
C LYS A 71 13.32 5.96 34.23
N TRP A 72 13.12 6.89 33.29
CA TRP A 72 11.79 7.25 32.79
C TRP A 72 11.07 6.06 32.15
N LEU A 73 11.74 5.32 31.26
CA LEU A 73 11.18 4.13 30.60
C LEU A 73 10.82 3.01 31.58
N SER A 74 11.54 2.93 32.71
CA SER A 74 11.33 1.88 33.72
C SER A 74 10.21 2.20 34.72
N LYS A 75 9.91 3.49 34.97
CA LYS A 75 8.98 3.93 36.03
C LYS A 75 7.68 4.55 35.53
N ALA A 76 7.67 5.09 34.31
CA ALA A 76 6.48 5.74 33.78
C ALA A 76 5.36 4.71 33.55
N HIS A 77 4.12 5.06 33.89
CA HIS A 77 2.97 4.19 33.63
C HIS A 77 2.70 4.01 32.13
N HIS A 78 2.92 5.06 31.32
CA HIS A 78 2.71 5.05 29.87
C HIS A 78 3.73 5.94 29.12
N PRO A 79 5.01 5.54 29.07
CA PRO A 79 6.01 6.19 28.22
C PRO A 79 5.63 6.03 26.74
N THR A 80 5.46 7.14 26.03
CA THR A 80 5.10 7.17 24.60
C THR A 80 5.87 8.30 23.92
N TRP A 81 5.94 8.28 22.58
CA TRP A 81 6.50 9.41 21.83
C TRP A 81 5.75 10.72 22.10
N GLN A 82 4.44 10.65 22.38
CA GLN A 82 3.64 11.82 22.71
C GLN A 82 3.99 12.41 24.08
N THR A 83 4.24 11.56 25.10
CA THR A 83 4.66 12.05 26.42
C THR A 83 6.08 12.62 26.38
N LEU A 84 6.98 12.02 25.60
CA LEU A 84 8.32 12.56 25.32
C LEU A 84 8.24 13.93 24.64
N ALA A 85 7.45 14.06 23.56
CA ALA A 85 7.29 15.33 22.85
C ALA A 85 6.64 16.42 23.71
N SER A 86 5.67 16.04 24.55
CA SER A 86 5.04 16.97 25.50
C SER A 86 6.03 17.49 26.54
N ALA A 87 6.93 16.66 27.04
CA ALA A 87 8.00 17.09 27.94
C ALA A 87 9.00 18.04 27.24
N LEU A 88 9.35 17.77 25.97
CA LEU A 88 10.19 18.65 25.17
C LEU A 88 9.55 20.03 24.93
N LYS A 89 8.22 20.10 24.73
CA LYS A 89 7.49 21.37 24.62
C LYS A 89 7.59 22.22 25.89
N LYS A 90 7.58 21.58 27.06
CA LYS A 90 7.64 22.29 28.36
C LYS A 90 9.00 22.93 28.63
N ILE A 91 10.09 22.38 28.11
CA ILE A 91 11.45 22.94 28.22
C ILE A 91 11.84 23.86 27.04
N GLU A 92 10.81 24.36 26.34
CA GLU A 92 10.90 25.25 25.18
C GLU A 92 11.62 24.69 23.94
N LEU A 93 11.83 23.37 23.87
CA LEU A 93 12.40 22.69 22.69
C LEU A 93 11.31 22.33 21.67
N LYS A 94 10.53 23.34 21.26
CA LYS A 94 9.36 23.17 20.37
C LYS A 94 9.72 22.51 19.04
N THR A 95 10.82 22.89 18.43
CA THR A 95 11.27 22.36 17.12
C THR A 95 11.61 20.86 17.17
N VAL A 96 12.20 20.40 18.27
CA VAL A 96 12.51 18.97 18.48
C VAL A 96 11.22 18.20 18.72
N ALA A 97 10.33 18.74 19.56
CA ALA A 97 9.03 18.14 19.84
C ALA A 97 8.16 17.98 18.58
N GLU A 98 8.06 19.03 17.77
CA GLU A 98 7.28 19.01 16.51
C GLU A 98 7.82 17.98 15.52
N LYS A 99 9.14 17.82 15.43
CA LYS A 99 9.74 16.77 14.59
C LYS A 99 9.35 15.37 15.06
N ILE A 100 9.43 15.11 16.36
CA ILE A 100 9.04 13.81 16.94
C ILE A 100 7.55 13.54 16.76
N GLU A 101 6.69 14.54 16.98
CA GLU A 101 5.25 14.40 16.73
C GLU A 101 4.99 14.09 15.25
N LYS A 102 5.67 14.77 14.34
CA LYS A 102 5.50 14.55 12.92
C LYS A 102 5.96 13.16 12.48
N THR A 103 7.11 12.67 12.97
CA THR A 103 7.72 11.44 12.45
C THR A 103 7.38 10.18 13.24
N MET A 104 7.34 10.27 14.57
CA MET A 104 7.20 9.09 15.45
C MET A 104 5.79 8.91 15.98
N VAL A 105 5.00 9.99 16.06
CA VAL A 105 3.59 9.95 16.50
C VAL A 105 2.63 9.78 15.32
N ASP A 106 3.07 9.98 14.08
CA ASP A 106 2.24 9.71 12.90
C ASP A 106 1.66 8.28 12.92
N THR A 107 0.41 8.14 12.46
CA THR A 107 -0.32 6.86 12.54
C THR A 107 0.33 5.79 11.67
N ALA A 108 0.79 6.13 10.47
CA ALA A 108 1.45 5.15 9.60
C ALA A 108 2.84 4.77 10.15
N SER A 109 3.58 5.73 10.71
CA SER A 109 4.84 5.45 11.41
C SER A 109 4.68 4.54 12.62
N GLN A 110 3.67 4.78 13.46
CA GLN A 110 3.40 3.92 14.61
C GLN A 110 3.01 2.50 14.17
N LEU A 111 2.24 2.35 13.08
CA LEU A 111 1.95 1.03 12.53
C LEU A 111 3.24 0.29 12.13
N LEU A 112 4.17 0.97 11.48
CA LEU A 112 5.44 0.36 11.05
C LEU A 112 6.37 0.03 12.23
N GLN A 113 6.44 0.90 13.25
CA GLN A 113 7.19 0.65 14.46
C GLN A 113 6.71 -0.61 15.20
N TYR A 114 5.39 -0.87 15.21
CA TYR A 114 4.83 -2.09 15.81
C TYR A 114 5.35 -3.37 15.12
N TYR A 115 5.54 -3.32 13.80
CA TYR A 115 6.06 -4.44 13.01
C TYR A 115 7.58 -4.42 12.83
N SER A 116 8.29 -3.46 13.43
CA SER A 116 9.70 -3.19 13.11
C SER A 116 10.59 -4.41 13.31
N SER A 117 10.44 -5.11 14.43
CA SER A 117 11.24 -6.30 14.77
C SER A 117 11.04 -7.46 13.79
N LYS A 118 9.84 -7.57 13.21
CA LYS A 118 9.55 -8.59 12.19
C LYS A 118 10.12 -8.19 10.83
N ILE A 119 10.12 -6.90 10.53
CA ILE A 119 10.60 -6.35 9.25
C ILE A 119 12.12 -6.33 9.22
N SER A 120 12.79 -5.88 10.29
CA SER A 120 14.26 -5.85 10.40
C SER A 120 14.88 -7.25 10.44
N GLY A 121 14.14 -8.25 10.92
CA GLY A 121 14.55 -9.65 10.87
C GLY A 121 14.50 -10.29 9.48
N ALA A 122 13.97 -9.61 8.46
CA ALA A 122 13.93 -10.12 7.10
C ALA A 122 15.11 -9.60 6.26
N THR A 123 15.84 -10.50 5.61
CA THR A 123 16.85 -10.14 4.62
C THR A 123 16.18 -9.81 3.29
N LEU A 124 16.47 -8.62 2.74
CA LEU A 124 15.96 -8.19 1.43
C LEU A 124 16.93 -8.58 0.32
N SER A 125 16.44 -8.63 -0.93
CA SER A 125 17.33 -8.72 -2.09
C SER A 125 17.96 -7.36 -2.40
N GLU A 126 19.12 -7.35 -3.06
CA GLU A 126 19.75 -6.10 -3.54
C GLU A 126 18.78 -5.23 -4.35
N GLU A 127 18.06 -5.85 -5.30
CA GLU A 127 17.02 -5.17 -6.09
C GLU A 127 16.01 -4.46 -5.19
N SER A 128 15.54 -5.12 -4.13
CA SER A 128 14.55 -4.55 -3.21
C SER A 128 15.10 -3.34 -2.46
N VAL A 129 16.37 -3.38 -2.06
CA VAL A 129 17.03 -2.27 -1.36
C VAL A 129 17.27 -1.08 -2.30
N ASP A 130 17.70 -1.33 -3.54
CA ASP A 130 17.86 -0.27 -4.54
C ASP A 130 16.52 0.44 -4.85
N LEU A 131 15.41 -0.30 -4.78
CA LEU A 131 14.08 0.27 -4.93
C LEU A 131 13.60 1.06 -3.71
N LEU A 132 14.00 0.68 -2.50
CA LEU A 132 13.76 1.52 -1.32
C LEU A 132 14.41 2.89 -1.53
N HIS A 133 15.63 2.92 -2.06
CA HIS A 133 16.32 4.18 -2.36
C HIS A 133 15.64 4.94 -3.50
N THR A 134 15.33 4.28 -4.61
CA THR A 134 14.68 4.89 -5.79
C THR A 134 13.31 5.49 -5.45
N GLU A 135 12.55 4.82 -4.58
CA GLU A 135 11.27 5.32 -4.09
C GLU A 135 11.41 6.40 -3.00
N GLY A 136 12.63 6.77 -2.60
CA GLY A 136 12.88 7.78 -1.57
C GLY A 136 12.49 7.35 -0.16
N LEU A 137 12.46 6.04 0.11
CA LEU A 137 12.17 5.48 1.44
C LEU A 137 13.40 5.47 2.35
N ILE A 138 14.59 5.36 1.75
CA ILE A 138 15.88 5.43 2.45
C ILE A 138 16.83 6.40 1.73
N SER A 139 17.79 6.97 2.44
CA SER A 139 18.82 7.83 1.86
C SER A 139 19.93 7.01 1.20
N GLU A 140 20.77 7.67 0.40
CA GLU A 140 21.97 7.07 -0.20
C GLU A 140 22.99 6.60 0.88
N GLU A 141 23.05 7.29 2.02
CA GLU A 141 23.87 6.88 3.16
C GLU A 141 23.35 5.57 3.76
N THR A 142 22.04 5.50 4.06
CA THR A 142 21.39 4.30 4.59
C THR A 142 21.45 3.13 3.59
N LEU A 143 21.39 3.39 2.29
CA LEU A 143 21.57 2.38 1.25
C LEU A 143 22.91 1.67 1.40
N ARG A 144 24.01 2.43 1.56
CA ARG A 144 25.36 1.88 1.72
C ARG A 144 25.49 1.05 3.00
N GLU A 145 24.91 1.54 4.10
CA GLU A 145 24.87 0.81 5.38
C GLU A 145 24.13 -0.52 5.23
N VAL A 146 22.92 -0.51 4.69
CA VAL A 146 22.12 -1.73 4.47
C VAL A 146 22.86 -2.72 3.57
N LYS A 147 23.53 -2.26 2.51
CA LYS A 147 24.38 -3.12 1.66
C LYS A 147 25.54 -3.73 2.45
N SER A 148 26.19 -2.97 3.31
CA SER A 148 27.27 -3.48 4.18
C SER A 148 26.78 -4.48 5.23
N CYS A 149 25.52 -4.37 5.66
CA CYS A 149 24.86 -5.25 6.63
C CYS A 149 24.15 -6.45 5.99
N GLY A 150 24.56 -6.86 4.78
CA GLY A 150 23.99 -8.02 4.09
C GLY A 150 22.50 -7.86 3.76
N TYR A 151 22.08 -6.64 3.41
CA TYR A 151 20.70 -6.30 3.00
C TYR A 151 19.64 -6.46 4.09
N THR A 152 20.04 -6.39 5.36
CA THR A 152 19.13 -6.34 6.50
C THR A 152 18.73 -4.89 6.79
N LEU A 153 17.46 -4.66 7.10
CA LEU A 153 17.00 -3.31 7.47
C LEU A 153 17.44 -3.01 8.91
N THR A 154 18.47 -2.17 9.05
CA THR A 154 18.95 -1.67 10.33
C THR A 154 17.90 -0.77 11.00
N ASP A 155 18.05 -0.51 12.30
CA ASP A 155 17.17 0.43 13.02
C ASP A 155 17.20 1.84 12.39
N ASP A 156 18.34 2.24 11.83
CA ASP A 156 18.50 3.50 11.10
C ASP A 156 17.71 3.51 9.79
N ALA A 157 17.74 2.41 9.03
CA ALA A 157 16.92 2.24 7.83
C ALA A 157 15.42 2.27 8.16
N MET A 158 15.02 1.57 9.21
CA MET A 158 13.63 1.56 9.68
C MET A 158 13.17 2.97 10.10
N ARG A 159 14.01 3.72 10.81
CA ARG A 159 13.72 5.13 11.18
C ARG A 159 13.60 6.04 9.95
N GLY A 160 14.44 5.85 8.96
CA GLY A 160 14.34 6.52 7.67
C GLY A 160 12.99 6.26 6.99
N ILE A 161 12.54 5.00 6.98
CA ILE A 161 11.26 4.58 6.41
C ILE A 161 10.08 5.20 7.18
N TYR A 162 10.07 5.17 8.52
CA TYR A 162 9.02 5.83 9.30
C TYR A 162 8.92 7.31 8.94
N THR A 163 10.08 7.97 8.87
CA THR A 163 10.17 9.38 8.52
C THR A 163 9.59 9.61 7.13
N ALA A 164 10.04 8.89 6.10
CA ALA A 164 9.56 9.03 4.73
C ALA A 164 8.03 8.83 4.63
N VAL A 165 7.50 7.83 5.32
CA VAL A 165 6.06 7.54 5.36
C VAL A 165 5.27 8.64 6.06
N ALA A 166 5.77 9.20 7.16
CA ALA A 166 5.14 10.31 7.86
C ALA A 166 5.08 11.59 7.01
N TYR A 167 6.07 11.82 6.12
CA TYR A 167 6.06 12.96 5.20
C TYR A 167 5.20 12.73 3.96
N ASP A 168 5.11 11.49 3.47
CA ASP A 168 4.26 11.10 2.35
C ASP A 168 3.68 9.69 2.58
N HIS A 169 2.39 9.64 2.96
CA HIS A 169 1.71 8.37 3.23
C HIS A 169 1.64 7.45 2.02
N ASN A 170 1.81 7.93 0.78
CA ASN A 170 1.89 7.06 -0.40
C ASN A 170 3.13 6.17 -0.38
N LYS A 171 4.20 6.60 0.31
CA LYS A 171 5.41 5.81 0.52
C LYS A 171 5.13 4.53 1.29
N LEU A 172 4.07 4.48 2.11
CA LEU A 172 3.63 3.24 2.74
C LEU A 172 3.19 2.20 1.69
N LYS A 173 2.49 2.63 0.63
CA LYS A 173 2.10 1.77 -0.49
C LYS A 173 3.33 1.27 -1.25
N SER A 174 4.30 2.16 -1.52
CA SER A 174 5.58 1.79 -2.14
C SER A 174 6.34 0.78 -1.28
N PHE A 175 6.51 1.05 0.01
CA PHE A 175 7.20 0.18 0.95
C PHE A 175 6.55 -1.20 1.06
N ALA A 176 5.22 -1.24 1.25
CA ALA A 176 4.47 -2.49 1.28
C ALA A 176 4.63 -3.28 -0.03
N SER A 177 4.62 -2.60 -1.19
CA SER A 177 4.81 -3.26 -2.48
C SER A 177 6.22 -3.86 -2.64
N ILE A 178 7.25 -3.19 -2.11
CA ILE A 178 8.63 -3.69 -2.11
C ILE A 178 8.75 -4.89 -1.17
N LEU A 179 8.17 -4.84 0.03
CA LEU A 179 8.18 -5.98 0.97
C LEU A 179 7.41 -7.19 0.44
N LEU A 180 6.27 -6.96 -0.22
CA LEU A 180 5.52 -8.02 -0.89
C LEU A 180 6.29 -8.65 -2.05
N ARG A 181 7.17 -7.87 -2.67
CA ARG A 181 8.11 -8.36 -3.66
C ARG A 181 9.24 -9.13 -2.96
N SER A 182 9.86 -8.60 -1.93
CA SER A 182 11.03 -9.24 -1.32
C SER A 182 10.72 -10.54 -0.58
N THR A 183 9.58 -10.61 0.11
CA THR A 183 9.20 -11.83 0.84
C THR A 183 8.95 -12.95 -0.16
N GLY A 184 9.69 -14.06 -0.09
CA GLY A 184 9.48 -15.23 -0.93
C GLY A 184 8.22 -16.03 -0.55
N THR A 185 7.75 -16.92 -1.45
CA THR A 185 6.52 -17.70 -1.20
C THR A 185 6.80 -18.88 -0.28
N ALA A 186 8.04 -19.35 -0.27
CA ALA A 186 8.51 -20.59 0.34
C ALA A 186 9.27 -20.38 1.66
N SER A 187 9.88 -19.22 1.91
CA SER A 187 10.76 -18.95 3.06
C SER A 187 10.24 -19.45 4.41
N PRO A 188 8.97 -19.20 4.82
CA PRO A 188 8.49 -19.70 6.11
C PRO A 188 8.43 -21.24 6.18
N ASN A 189 8.15 -21.89 5.04
CA ASN A 189 8.09 -23.34 4.95
C ASN A 189 9.50 -23.95 4.88
N LEU A 190 10.47 -23.22 4.32
CA LEU A 190 11.87 -23.63 4.22
C LEU A 190 12.59 -23.51 5.57
N THR A 191 12.29 -22.48 6.37
CA THR A 191 12.80 -22.35 7.74
C THR A 191 12.34 -23.48 8.66
N SER A 192 11.18 -24.07 8.40
CA SER A 192 10.65 -25.23 9.13
C SER A 192 11.01 -26.59 8.51
N ALA A 193 11.64 -26.61 7.33
CA ALA A 193 11.95 -27.85 6.62
C ALA A 193 13.16 -28.54 7.25
N ALA A 194 12.96 -29.74 7.81
CA ALA A 194 14.02 -30.50 8.47
C ALA A 194 14.81 -31.40 7.51
N SER A 195 14.34 -31.57 6.27
CA SER A 195 14.94 -32.48 5.29
C SER A 195 14.80 -31.99 3.84
N VAL A 196 15.64 -32.52 2.95
CA VAL A 196 15.53 -32.31 1.49
C VAL A 196 14.15 -32.73 0.97
N LYS A 197 13.53 -33.74 1.58
CA LYS A 197 12.17 -34.20 1.23
C LYS A 197 11.13 -33.12 1.52
N ASP A 198 11.27 -32.39 2.62
CA ASP A 198 10.36 -31.29 2.99
C ASP A 198 10.53 -30.10 2.05
N VAL A 199 11.78 -29.76 1.72
CA VAL A 199 12.10 -28.74 0.70
C VAL A 199 11.47 -29.12 -0.65
N MET A 200 11.63 -30.38 -1.08
CA MET A 200 11.07 -30.84 -2.35
C MET A 200 9.53 -30.88 -2.34
N LYS A 201 8.90 -31.08 -1.18
CA LYS A 201 7.44 -30.94 -1.01
C LYS A 201 7.00 -29.49 -1.22
N VAL A 202 7.76 -28.52 -0.73
CA VAL A 202 7.48 -27.08 -0.96
C VAL A 202 7.61 -26.75 -2.45
N VAL A 203 8.66 -27.22 -3.12
CA VAL A 203 8.84 -27.06 -4.57
C VAL A 203 7.66 -27.66 -5.32
N LYS A 204 7.25 -28.90 -5.02
CA LYS A 204 6.13 -29.57 -5.71
C LYS A 204 4.78 -28.88 -5.53
N THR A 205 4.57 -28.19 -4.42
CA THR A 205 3.28 -27.54 -4.10
C THR A 205 3.21 -26.10 -4.59
N LYS A 206 4.35 -25.40 -4.67
CA LYS A 206 4.39 -23.98 -5.04
C LYS A 206 4.87 -23.74 -6.46
N CYS A 207 5.61 -24.66 -7.07
CA CYS A 207 6.03 -24.57 -8.46
C CYS A 207 4.98 -25.16 -9.40
N ASN A 208 4.98 -24.66 -10.63
CA ASN A 208 4.38 -25.32 -11.77
C ASN A 208 5.30 -25.13 -12.98
N VAL A 209 4.88 -25.62 -14.16
CA VAL A 209 5.69 -25.58 -15.39
C VAL A 209 6.12 -24.14 -15.75
N ILE A 210 5.30 -23.13 -15.45
CA ILE A 210 5.55 -21.73 -15.85
C ILE A 210 6.12 -20.86 -14.74
N ASN A 211 6.08 -21.32 -13.48
CA ASN A 211 6.50 -20.57 -12.32
C ASN A 211 7.48 -21.40 -11.48
N ILE A 212 8.76 -21.13 -11.72
CA ILE A 212 9.89 -21.71 -10.96
C ILE A 212 10.41 -20.77 -9.86
N ALA A 213 9.68 -19.70 -9.53
CA ALA A 213 10.10 -18.77 -8.49
C ALA A 213 10.44 -19.47 -7.15
N PRO A 214 9.70 -20.50 -6.69
CA PRO A 214 10.08 -21.21 -5.47
C PRO A 214 11.39 -22.02 -5.60
N VAL A 215 11.77 -22.49 -6.80
CA VAL A 215 13.07 -23.13 -7.01
C VAL A 215 14.20 -22.11 -6.88
N LYS A 216 14.05 -20.94 -7.52
CA LYS A 216 15.00 -19.82 -7.40
C LYS A 216 15.16 -19.38 -5.95
N GLU A 217 14.04 -19.36 -5.21
CA GLU A 217 14.01 -19.02 -3.80
C GLU A 217 14.74 -20.05 -2.93
N VAL A 218 14.55 -21.35 -3.16
CA VAL A 218 15.29 -22.43 -2.47
C VAL A 218 16.80 -22.31 -2.72
N VAL A 219 17.20 -22.09 -3.97
CA VAL A 219 18.61 -21.95 -4.35
C VAL A 219 19.25 -20.75 -3.66
N SER A 220 18.55 -19.61 -3.63
CA SER A 220 19.01 -18.42 -2.91
C SER A 220 19.06 -18.64 -1.41
N PHE A 221 18.08 -19.35 -0.83
CA PHE A 221 17.99 -19.56 0.61
C PHE A 221 19.12 -20.45 1.15
N TYR A 222 19.49 -21.50 0.41
CA TYR A 222 20.56 -22.42 0.79
C TYR A 222 21.91 -22.11 0.11
N SER A 223 22.00 -21.01 -0.65
CA SER A 223 23.22 -20.61 -1.39
C SER A 223 23.78 -21.70 -2.31
N ILE A 224 22.91 -22.40 -3.06
CA ILE A 224 23.30 -23.53 -3.94
C ILE A 224 23.75 -22.98 -5.30
N THR A 225 24.97 -22.45 -5.35
CA THR A 225 25.48 -21.75 -6.54
C THR A 225 25.52 -22.60 -7.82
N GLU A 226 25.70 -23.90 -7.68
CA GLU A 226 25.75 -24.91 -8.75
C GLU A 226 24.41 -25.08 -9.47
N ALA A 227 23.30 -24.69 -8.83
CA ALA A 227 21.97 -24.77 -9.43
C ALA A 227 21.65 -23.59 -10.35
N ASN A 228 22.41 -22.49 -10.29
CA ASN A 228 22.20 -21.30 -11.13
C ASN A 228 22.25 -21.59 -12.64
N PRO A 229 23.26 -22.31 -13.19
CA PRO A 229 23.29 -22.64 -14.62
C PRO A 229 22.08 -23.50 -15.02
N LEU A 230 21.69 -24.48 -14.19
CA LEU A 230 20.54 -25.35 -14.46
C LEU A 230 19.21 -24.59 -14.48
N ILE A 231 19.04 -23.63 -13.56
CA ILE A 231 17.87 -22.73 -13.54
C ILE A 231 17.86 -21.86 -14.78
N SER A 232 19.03 -21.35 -15.20
CA SER A 232 19.15 -20.53 -16.41
C SER A 232 18.75 -21.31 -17.65
N ASP A 233 19.31 -22.51 -17.84
CA ASP A 233 19.01 -23.38 -18.97
C ASP A 233 17.52 -23.77 -19.02
N TYR A 234 16.95 -24.12 -17.87
CA TYR A 234 15.52 -24.40 -17.76
C TYR A 234 14.67 -23.16 -18.08
N SER A 235 15.05 -21.99 -17.57
CA SER A 235 14.33 -20.74 -17.82
C SER A 235 14.32 -20.39 -19.31
N THR A 236 15.47 -20.53 -19.99
CA THR A 236 15.58 -20.33 -21.44
C THR A 236 14.68 -21.30 -22.21
N THR A 237 14.74 -22.59 -21.85
CA THR A 237 13.89 -23.63 -22.48
C THR A 237 12.41 -23.36 -22.26
N LEU A 238 12.04 -22.94 -21.04
CA LEU A 238 10.67 -22.60 -20.68
C LEU A 238 10.19 -21.36 -21.44
N ASP A 239 11.04 -20.34 -21.60
CA ASP A 239 10.71 -19.14 -22.36
C ASP A 239 10.45 -19.52 -23.83
N GLU A 240 11.31 -20.34 -24.46
CA GLU A 240 11.04 -20.84 -25.81
C GLU A 240 9.73 -21.62 -25.92
N LEU A 241 9.44 -22.48 -24.95
CA LEU A 241 8.20 -23.25 -24.90
C LEU A 241 6.98 -22.34 -24.76
N CYS A 242 7.06 -21.29 -23.93
CA CYS A 242 5.96 -20.34 -23.74
C CYS A 242 5.60 -19.61 -25.04
N HIS A 243 6.58 -19.35 -25.92
CA HIS A 243 6.39 -18.69 -27.21
C HIS A 243 5.88 -19.62 -28.31
N LYS A 244 5.88 -20.94 -28.10
CA LYS A 244 5.46 -21.94 -29.10
C LYS A 244 4.18 -22.68 -28.72
N LEU A 245 3.92 -22.86 -27.43
CA LEU A 245 2.83 -23.71 -26.94
C LEU A 245 1.49 -22.98 -26.94
N LYS A 246 0.58 -23.42 -27.79
CA LYS A 246 -0.82 -22.95 -27.84
C LYS A 246 -1.62 -23.41 -26.62
N LEU A 247 -2.54 -22.56 -26.15
CA LEU A 247 -3.37 -22.84 -24.97
C LEU A 247 -4.31 -24.03 -25.18
N GLN A 248 -4.74 -24.30 -26.41
CA GLN A 248 -5.59 -25.45 -26.73
C GLN A 248 -5.04 -26.79 -26.21
N PHE A 249 -3.71 -26.93 -26.16
CA PHE A 249 -3.06 -28.16 -25.70
C PHE A 249 -3.00 -28.28 -24.17
N LEU A 250 -3.38 -27.23 -23.46
CA LEU A 250 -3.39 -27.13 -21.99
C LEU A 250 -4.80 -27.16 -21.39
N LEU A 251 -5.83 -27.15 -22.23
CA LEU A 251 -7.22 -27.25 -21.80
C LEU A 251 -7.45 -28.54 -21.01
N ASP A 252 -8.16 -28.40 -19.89
CA ASP A 252 -8.53 -29.46 -18.95
C ASP A 252 -7.36 -30.22 -18.32
N LYS A 253 -6.12 -29.76 -18.54
CA LYS A 253 -4.94 -30.28 -17.87
C LYS A 253 -4.75 -29.58 -16.52
N LYS A 254 -4.49 -30.39 -15.49
CA LYS A 254 -4.12 -29.89 -14.16
C LYS A 254 -2.64 -29.49 -14.19
N LEU A 255 -2.37 -28.19 -14.19
CA LEU A 255 -1.02 -27.61 -14.20
C LEU A 255 -0.38 -27.53 -12.82
N SER A 256 -1.19 -27.57 -11.77
CA SER A 256 -0.74 -27.62 -10.38
C SER A 256 -1.52 -28.64 -9.60
N MET A 257 -0.83 -29.43 -8.78
CA MET A 257 -1.46 -30.41 -7.88
C MET A 257 -2.13 -29.75 -6.67
N SER A 258 -1.89 -28.46 -6.44
CA SER A 258 -2.38 -27.74 -5.28
C SER A 258 -3.88 -27.50 -5.31
N ASP A 259 -4.50 -27.69 -4.15
CA ASP A 259 -5.89 -27.36 -3.93
C ASP A 259 -5.96 -26.05 -3.14
N PHE A 260 -6.66 -25.08 -3.74
CA PHE A 260 -6.86 -23.75 -3.18
C PHE A 260 -8.28 -23.68 -2.61
N LEU A 261 -8.43 -22.99 -1.49
CA LEU A 261 -9.75 -22.63 -1.02
C LEU A 261 -10.43 -21.68 -2.00
N ILE A 262 -11.75 -21.59 -1.96
CA ILE A 262 -12.50 -20.64 -2.80
C ILE A 262 -12.01 -19.20 -2.55
N CYS A 263 -11.71 -18.85 -1.29
CA CYS A 263 -11.17 -17.55 -0.92
C CYS A 263 -9.75 -17.27 -1.43
N GLU A 264 -9.02 -18.30 -1.88
CA GLU A 264 -7.67 -18.24 -2.44
C GLU A 264 -7.64 -18.36 -3.97
N THR A 265 -8.82 -18.47 -4.59
CA THR A 265 -8.97 -18.73 -6.01
C THR A 265 -9.17 -17.43 -6.79
N ILE A 266 -8.50 -17.33 -7.94
CA ILE A 266 -8.67 -16.26 -8.92
C ILE A 266 -9.21 -16.90 -10.19
N GLU A 267 -10.28 -16.33 -10.73
CA GLU A 267 -10.95 -16.84 -11.92
C GLU A 267 -11.03 -15.72 -12.96
N PHE A 268 -10.40 -15.96 -14.11
CA PHE A 268 -10.50 -15.11 -15.29
C PHE A 268 -11.42 -15.77 -16.31
N VAL A 269 -12.34 -15.00 -16.88
CA VAL A 269 -13.09 -15.37 -18.08
C VAL A 269 -12.70 -14.39 -19.17
N LEU A 270 -12.10 -14.89 -20.25
CA LEU A 270 -11.55 -14.09 -21.35
C LEU A 270 -12.19 -14.53 -22.65
N ASP A 271 -12.52 -13.58 -23.52
CA ASP A 271 -13.06 -13.84 -24.86
C ASP A 271 -11.94 -14.23 -25.83
N TRP A 272 -11.23 -15.32 -25.49
CA TRP A 272 -10.10 -15.85 -26.24
C TRP A 272 -10.45 -17.17 -26.89
N ASP A 273 -10.01 -17.36 -28.13
CA ASP A 273 -9.86 -18.70 -28.69
C ASP A 273 -8.53 -19.32 -28.21
N PRO A 274 -8.55 -20.45 -27.49
CA PRO A 274 -7.33 -21.14 -27.06
C PRO A 274 -6.41 -21.58 -28.21
N ALA A 275 -6.92 -21.66 -29.44
CA ALA A 275 -6.12 -21.99 -30.62
C ALA A 275 -5.25 -20.82 -31.10
N GLU A 276 -5.66 -19.59 -30.81
CA GLU A 276 -5.00 -18.35 -31.26
C GLU A 276 -4.08 -17.75 -30.19
N HIS A 277 -4.15 -18.26 -28.96
CA HIS A 277 -3.37 -17.77 -27.83
C HIS A 277 -2.30 -18.76 -27.40
N LEU A 278 -1.20 -18.22 -26.89
CA LEU A 278 -0.03 -18.93 -26.42
C LEU A 278 0.06 -18.89 -24.89
N LEU A 279 0.86 -19.80 -24.33
CA LEU A 279 1.17 -19.79 -22.89
C LEU A 279 1.84 -18.47 -22.45
N ASN A 280 2.56 -17.81 -23.34
CA ASN A 280 3.12 -16.48 -23.09
C ASN A 280 2.04 -15.41 -22.84
N ASP A 281 0.87 -15.51 -23.47
CA ASP A 281 -0.23 -14.56 -23.26
C ASP A 281 -0.75 -14.62 -21.82
N ILE A 282 -0.71 -15.81 -21.19
CA ILE A 282 -1.04 -15.97 -19.76
C ILE A 282 0.03 -15.28 -18.89
N ARG A 283 1.32 -15.43 -19.20
CA ARG A 283 2.38 -14.73 -18.44
C ARG A 283 2.21 -13.22 -18.56
N ARG A 284 1.91 -12.71 -19.76
CA ARG A 284 1.62 -11.29 -20.01
C ARG A 284 0.40 -10.82 -19.24
N LEU A 285 -0.68 -11.62 -19.23
CA LEU A 285 -1.89 -11.34 -18.44
C LEU A 285 -1.55 -11.22 -16.95
N MET A 286 -0.88 -12.21 -16.36
CA MET A 286 -0.58 -12.20 -14.93
C MET A 286 0.29 -11.01 -14.53
N GLU A 287 1.27 -10.65 -15.36
CA GLU A 287 2.14 -9.50 -15.09
C GLU A 287 1.36 -8.17 -15.21
N LYS A 288 0.50 -8.02 -16.22
CA LYS A 288 -0.32 -6.82 -16.39
C LYS A 288 -1.36 -6.66 -15.29
N VAL A 289 -2.01 -7.74 -14.85
CA VAL A 289 -3.04 -7.67 -13.79
C VAL A 289 -2.40 -7.34 -12.45
N PHE A 290 -1.33 -8.05 -12.08
CA PHE A 290 -0.87 -8.12 -10.68
C PHE A 290 0.51 -7.51 -10.43
N LYS A 291 1.17 -6.98 -11.46
CA LYS A 291 2.44 -6.21 -11.46
C LYS A 291 3.33 -6.45 -10.23
N GLY A 292 4.33 -7.31 -10.38
CA GLY A 292 5.25 -7.69 -9.29
C GLY A 292 4.73 -8.73 -8.31
N LEU A 293 3.41 -9.01 -8.30
CA LEU A 293 2.81 -10.12 -7.54
C LEU A 293 2.49 -11.35 -8.40
N SER A 294 2.67 -11.28 -9.72
CA SER A 294 2.39 -12.35 -10.70
C SER A 294 3.06 -13.69 -10.32
N ARG A 295 4.31 -13.64 -9.86
CA ARG A 295 5.06 -14.83 -9.39
C ARG A 295 4.52 -15.50 -8.13
N ARG A 296 3.56 -14.86 -7.43
CA ARG A 296 2.86 -15.44 -6.26
C ARG A 296 1.64 -16.25 -6.69
N ILE A 297 1.31 -16.21 -7.97
CA ILE A 297 0.10 -16.80 -8.53
C ILE A 297 0.46 -18.11 -9.21
N ILE A 298 -0.37 -19.11 -8.96
CA ILE A 298 -0.21 -20.45 -9.49
C ILE A 298 -1.39 -20.71 -10.43
N VAL A 299 -1.11 -20.80 -11.72
CA VAL A 299 -2.11 -21.26 -12.70
C VAL A 299 -2.39 -22.74 -12.43
N LYS A 300 -3.66 -23.06 -12.16
CA LYS A 300 -4.11 -24.40 -11.78
C LYS A 300 -4.66 -25.18 -12.98
N SER A 301 -5.58 -24.57 -13.72
CA SER A 301 -6.24 -25.21 -14.86
C SER A 301 -6.84 -24.17 -15.79
N MET A 302 -7.16 -24.62 -17.01
CA MET A 302 -7.86 -23.85 -18.01
C MET A 302 -9.00 -24.70 -18.57
N HIS A 303 -10.16 -24.09 -18.75
CA HIS A 303 -11.35 -24.76 -19.26
C HIS A 303 -11.90 -23.99 -20.44
N LYS A 304 -12.46 -24.69 -21.43
CA LYS A 304 -13.11 -24.07 -22.59
C LYS A 304 -14.63 -24.20 -22.47
N GLY A 305 -15.30 -23.05 -22.49
CA GLY A 305 -16.73 -22.95 -22.81
C GLY A 305 -16.90 -22.13 -24.09
N ASN A 306 -17.83 -21.18 -24.10
CA ASN A 306 -17.89 -20.13 -25.13
C ASN A 306 -16.72 -19.12 -25.02
N SER A 307 -16.04 -19.12 -23.88
CA SER A 307 -14.88 -18.29 -23.55
C SER A 307 -13.88 -19.18 -22.79
N ILE A 308 -12.61 -18.78 -22.73
CA ILE A 308 -11.64 -19.50 -21.90
C ILE A 308 -11.79 -19.07 -20.44
N ILE A 309 -11.77 -20.05 -19.53
CA ILE A 309 -11.77 -19.83 -18.09
C ILE A 309 -10.40 -20.25 -17.56
N ILE A 310 -9.68 -19.33 -16.93
CA ILE A 310 -8.38 -19.59 -16.32
C ILE A 310 -8.53 -19.54 -14.81
N ILE A 311 -8.24 -20.67 -14.15
CA ILE A 311 -8.30 -20.81 -12.70
C ILE A 311 -6.89 -20.75 -12.14
N CYS A 312 -6.69 -19.82 -11.21
CA CYS A 312 -5.43 -19.61 -10.53
C CYS A 312 -5.63 -19.66 -9.00
N GLY A 313 -4.56 -19.94 -8.29
CA GLY A 313 -4.51 -19.85 -6.83
C GLY A 313 -3.45 -18.86 -6.37
N ALA A 314 -3.70 -18.22 -5.24
CA ALA A 314 -2.71 -17.37 -4.59
C ALA A 314 -2.87 -17.40 -3.07
N PRO A 315 -1.80 -17.04 -2.32
CA PRO A 315 -1.85 -17.03 -0.86
C PRO A 315 -2.94 -16.12 -0.28
N THR A 316 -3.68 -16.60 0.73
CA THR A 316 -4.77 -15.85 1.39
C THR A 316 -4.37 -14.41 1.78
N HIS A 317 -3.17 -14.20 2.33
CA HIS A 317 -2.71 -12.88 2.79
C HIS A 317 -2.53 -11.85 1.65
N LEU A 318 -2.49 -12.30 0.39
CA LEU A 318 -2.33 -11.42 -0.77
C LEU A 318 -3.67 -11.03 -1.41
N MET A 319 -4.79 -11.65 -1.02
CA MET A 319 -6.06 -11.50 -1.74
C MET A 319 -6.51 -10.05 -1.86
N ASN A 320 -6.41 -9.26 -0.78
CA ASN A 320 -6.79 -7.85 -0.81
C ASN A 320 -5.85 -7.02 -1.71
N ALA A 321 -4.55 -7.31 -1.69
CA ALA A 321 -3.58 -6.63 -2.55
C ALA A 321 -3.82 -6.96 -4.03
N LEU A 322 -4.13 -8.22 -4.35
CA LEU A 322 -4.45 -8.67 -5.69
C LEU A 322 -5.76 -8.04 -6.20
N GLN A 323 -6.78 -7.94 -5.36
CA GLN A 323 -8.01 -7.20 -5.70
C GLN A 323 -7.74 -5.74 -6.02
N LEU A 324 -6.91 -5.06 -5.23
CA LEU A 324 -6.56 -3.66 -5.48
C LEU A 324 -5.81 -3.51 -6.81
N ARG A 325 -4.77 -4.33 -7.05
CA ARG A 325 -4.00 -4.30 -8.31
C ARG A 325 -4.86 -4.59 -9.53
N ALA A 326 -5.74 -5.58 -9.43
CA ALA A 326 -6.66 -5.92 -10.51
C ALA A 326 -7.61 -4.76 -10.85
N ARG A 327 -8.08 -4.01 -9.84
CA ARG A 327 -8.90 -2.80 -10.06
C ARG A 327 -8.11 -1.69 -10.74
N ASP A 328 -6.90 -1.41 -10.24
CA ASP A 328 -6.04 -0.35 -10.78
C ASP A 328 -5.71 -0.59 -12.28
N ASN A 329 -5.64 -1.85 -12.71
CA ASN A 329 -5.29 -2.23 -14.08
C ASN A 329 -6.49 -2.62 -14.96
N LEU A 330 -7.73 -2.41 -14.50
CA LEU A 330 -8.91 -3.01 -15.13
C LEU A 330 -9.18 -2.54 -16.57
N THR A 331 -8.82 -1.30 -16.93
CA THR A 331 -8.94 -0.76 -18.29
C THR A 331 -8.10 -1.55 -19.28
N VAL A 332 -6.82 -1.74 -18.94
CA VAL A 332 -5.87 -2.53 -19.73
C VAL A 332 -6.37 -3.97 -19.94
N LEU A 333 -6.97 -4.57 -18.92
CA LEU A 333 -7.50 -5.94 -19.02
C LEU A 333 -8.70 -6.04 -19.97
N GLN A 334 -9.53 -5.01 -20.03
CA GLN A 334 -10.66 -4.98 -20.96
C GLN A 334 -10.17 -4.83 -22.40
N GLU A 335 -9.24 -3.91 -22.63
CA GLU A 335 -8.78 -3.51 -23.96
C GLU A 335 -7.78 -4.50 -24.56
N GLU A 336 -6.73 -4.86 -23.82
CA GLU A 336 -5.64 -5.71 -24.34
C GLU A 336 -5.92 -7.21 -24.21
N PHE A 337 -6.77 -7.62 -23.26
CA PHE A 337 -6.97 -9.03 -22.93
C PHE A 337 -8.41 -9.51 -23.11
N ALA A 338 -9.31 -8.68 -23.64
CA ALA A 338 -10.72 -9.03 -23.86
C ALA A 338 -11.38 -9.66 -22.61
N LEU A 339 -11.09 -9.09 -21.44
CA LEU A 339 -11.62 -9.57 -20.17
C LEU A 339 -13.15 -9.48 -20.15
N MET A 340 -13.79 -10.60 -19.84
CA MET A 340 -15.25 -10.68 -19.67
C MET A 340 -15.62 -10.67 -18.20
N GLN A 341 -14.86 -11.40 -17.37
CA GLN A 341 -15.11 -11.49 -15.94
C GLN A 341 -13.80 -11.73 -15.18
N LEU A 342 -13.67 -11.09 -14.02
CA LEU A 342 -12.60 -11.35 -13.06
C LEU A 342 -13.18 -11.50 -11.65
N LYS A 343 -12.93 -12.64 -11.04
CA LYS A 343 -13.28 -12.94 -9.65
C LYS A 343 -12.03 -13.29 -8.85
N ILE A 344 -11.89 -12.69 -7.68
CA ILE A 344 -10.78 -12.92 -6.76
C ILE A 344 -11.35 -13.25 -5.39
N GLY A 345 -11.19 -14.51 -4.97
CA GLY A 345 -11.86 -15.07 -3.81
C GLY A 345 -13.38 -15.00 -3.97
N HIS A 346 -14.03 -14.33 -3.02
CA HIS A 346 -15.47 -14.08 -3.07
C HIS A 346 -15.84 -12.77 -3.79
N CYS A 347 -14.86 -11.94 -4.15
CA CYS A 347 -15.09 -10.64 -4.78
C CYS A 347 -15.17 -10.79 -6.31
N LYS A 348 -16.30 -10.40 -6.91
CA LYS A 348 -16.35 -10.11 -8.35
C LYS A 348 -15.71 -8.74 -8.59
N VAL A 349 -14.47 -8.73 -9.08
CA VAL A 349 -13.75 -7.49 -9.40
C VAL A 349 -14.33 -6.84 -10.64
N TYR A 350 -14.75 -7.65 -11.61
CA TYR A 350 -15.35 -7.17 -12.84
C TYR A 350 -16.25 -8.24 -13.49
N ASP A 351 -17.34 -7.78 -14.11
CA ASP A 351 -18.28 -8.59 -14.88
C ASP A 351 -18.89 -7.71 -15.98
N ARG A 352 -18.55 -8.00 -17.25
CA ARG A 352 -19.00 -7.23 -18.42
C ARG A 352 -20.52 -7.25 -18.55
N THR A 353 -21.18 -8.35 -18.17
CA THR A 353 -22.63 -8.49 -18.32
C THR A 353 -23.40 -7.61 -17.35
N ILE A 354 -22.88 -7.45 -16.13
CA ILE A 354 -23.47 -6.57 -15.11
C ILE A 354 -23.30 -5.12 -15.54
N ARG A 355 -22.09 -4.71 -15.96
CA ARG A 355 -21.84 -3.32 -16.40
C ARG A 355 -22.66 -2.93 -17.63
N ASN A 356 -22.83 -3.82 -18.60
CA ASN A 356 -23.65 -3.50 -19.77
C ASN A 356 -25.12 -3.31 -19.40
N LYS A 357 -25.64 -4.04 -18.40
CA LYS A 357 -27.00 -3.83 -17.88
C LYS A 357 -27.11 -2.49 -17.14
N GLU A 358 -26.14 -2.16 -16.29
CA GLU A 358 -26.10 -0.87 -15.58
C GLU A 358 -26.02 0.31 -16.55
N LEU A 359 -25.16 0.24 -17.57
CA LEU A 359 -25.05 1.26 -18.61
C LEU A 359 -26.33 1.41 -19.43
N LYS A 360 -27.03 0.30 -19.69
CA LYS A 360 -28.33 0.34 -20.39
C LYS A 360 -29.40 1.05 -19.56
N ILE A 361 -29.47 0.77 -18.25
CA ILE A 361 -30.39 1.45 -17.33
C ILE A 361 -30.10 2.94 -17.28
N VAL A 362 -28.82 3.34 -17.14
CA VAL A 362 -28.44 4.75 -17.11
C VAL A 362 -28.74 5.45 -18.44
N ALA A 363 -28.52 4.78 -19.58
CA ALA A 363 -28.88 5.34 -20.89
C ALA A 363 -30.40 5.54 -21.04
N GLU A 364 -31.21 4.57 -20.61
CA GLU A 364 -32.67 4.68 -20.59
C GLU A 364 -33.15 5.82 -19.66
N GLU A 365 -32.48 6.02 -18.51
CA GLU A 365 -32.75 7.16 -17.62
C GLU A 365 -32.37 8.50 -18.26
N ILE A 366 -31.22 8.61 -18.92
CA ILE A 366 -30.82 9.84 -19.62
C ILE A 366 -31.81 10.18 -20.73
N GLU A 367 -32.19 9.21 -21.57
CA GLU A 367 -33.20 9.41 -22.63
C GLU A 367 -34.55 9.87 -22.07
N MET A 368 -34.96 9.33 -20.92
CA MET A 368 -36.18 9.75 -20.23
C MET A 368 -36.10 11.20 -19.74
N HIS A 369 -34.98 11.61 -19.12
CA HIS A 369 -34.80 12.98 -18.64
C HIS A 369 -34.66 13.98 -19.80
N GLU A 370 -33.99 13.60 -20.90
CA GLU A 370 -33.93 14.42 -22.13
C GLU A 370 -35.31 14.61 -22.75
N GLY A 371 -36.13 13.54 -22.80
CA GLY A 371 -37.52 13.61 -23.26
C GLY A 371 -38.41 14.51 -22.40
N GLU A 372 -38.17 14.57 -21.10
CA GLU A 372 -38.85 15.50 -20.19
C GLU A 372 -38.40 16.95 -20.37
N LEU A 373 -37.09 17.20 -20.55
CA LEU A 373 -36.56 18.53 -20.86
C LEU A 373 -37.15 19.11 -22.15
N ILE A 374 -37.31 18.28 -23.20
CA ILE A 374 -37.94 18.70 -24.46
C ILE A 374 -39.41 19.10 -24.26
N LYS A 375 -40.13 18.49 -23.30
CA LYS A 375 -41.52 18.86 -22.98
C LYS A 375 -41.64 20.13 -22.14
N ILE A 376 -40.62 20.45 -21.34
CA ILE A 376 -40.60 21.62 -20.44
C ILE A 376 -40.13 22.88 -21.17
N ASN A 377 -39.23 22.76 -22.16
CA ASN A 377 -38.72 23.90 -22.93
C ASN A 377 -39.81 24.78 -23.58
N PRO A 378 -40.87 24.23 -24.21
CA PRO A 378 -41.96 25.05 -24.73
C PRO A 378 -42.67 25.86 -23.65
N CYS A 379 -42.94 25.26 -22.49
CA CYS A 379 -43.58 25.93 -21.35
C CYS A 379 -42.71 27.05 -20.73
N LEU A 380 -41.39 26.97 -20.85
CA LEU A 380 -40.48 28.03 -20.41
C LEU A 380 -40.46 29.19 -21.41
N ASN A 381 -40.38 28.90 -22.70
CA ASN A 381 -40.42 29.91 -23.76
C ASN A 381 -41.77 30.67 -23.77
N ASP A 382 -42.88 29.97 -23.53
CA ASP A 382 -44.21 30.58 -23.43
C ASP A 382 -44.31 31.52 -22.21
N LYS A 383 -43.63 31.21 -21.11
CA LYS A 383 -43.59 32.09 -19.93
C LYS A 383 -42.67 33.30 -20.13
N GLU A 384 -41.57 33.12 -20.85
CA GLU A 384 -40.62 34.19 -21.16
C GLU A 384 -41.24 35.22 -22.12
N SER A 385 -41.94 34.77 -23.16
CA SER A 385 -42.73 35.65 -24.05
C SER A 385 -43.85 36.40 -23.33
N LEU A 386 -44.56 35.75 -22.38
CA LEU A 386 -45.56 36.40 -21.54
C LEU A 386 -44.97 37.46 -20.61
N LEU A 387 -43.76 37.24 -20.10
CA LEU A 387 -43.02 38.21 -19.29
C LEU A 387 -42.55 39.40 -20.13
N ASP A 388 -42.05 39.16 -21.35
CA ASP A 388 -41.63 40.22 -22.28
C ASP A 388 -42.82 41.09 -22.71
N ASP A 389 -43.98 40.50 -22.96
CA ASP A 389 -45.22 41.23 -23.26
C ASP A 389 -45.69 42.08 -22.07
N GLN A 390 -45.59 41.57 -20.84
CA GLN A 390 -45.92 42.34 -19.63
C GLN A 390 -44.93 43.49 -19.40
N VAL A 391 -43.64 43.27 -19.65
CA VAL A 391 -42.61 44.30 -19.56
C VAL A 391 -42.84 45.39 -20.62
N ALA A 392 -43.18 45.02 -21.86
CA ALA A 392 -43.51 45.96 -22.93
C ALA A 392 -44.73 46.83 -22.59
N GLN A 393 -45.72 46.29 -21.88
CA GLN A 393 -46.90 47.05 -21.41
C GLN A 393 -46.60 47.97 -20.21
N LEU A 394 -45.59 47.65 -19.38
CA LEU A 394 -45.19 48.44 -18.21
C LEU A 394 -44.28 49.64 -18.55
N ILE A 395 -43.54 49.58 -19.66
CA ILE A 395 -42.62 50.65 -20.09
C ILE A 395 -43.33 52.00 -20.36
N PRO A 396 -44.49 52.06 -21.06
CA PRO A 396 -45.24 53.30 -21.25
C PRO A 396 -45.82 53.89 -19.96
N LEU A 397 -46.20 53.04 -18.99
CA LEU A 397 -46.78 53.48 -17.70
C LEU A 397 -45.74 54.17 -16.81
N LYS A 398 -44.49 53.70 -16.81
CA LYS A 398 -43.37 54.39 -16.14
C LYS A 398 -43.01 55.73 -16.79
N GLN A 399 -43.12 55.85 -18.12
CA GLN A 399 -42.87 57.12 -18.81
C GLN A 399 -43.94 58.19 -18.56
N LYS A 400 -45.19 57.80 -18.25
CA LYS A 400 -46.24 58.73 -17.80
C LYS A 400 -46.00 59.22 -16.37
N GLN A 401 -45.63 58.33 -15.43
CA GLN A 401 -45.33 58.74 -14.05
C GLN A 401 -44.03 59.56 -13.92
N GLY A 402 -43.06 59.37 -14.81
CA GLY A 402 -41.83 60.18 -14.85
C GLY A 402 -41.99 61.60 -15.41
N LYS A 403 -43.13 61.94 -16.04
CA LYS A 403 -43.40 63.30 -16.54
C LYS A 403 -44.12 64.20 -15.54
N ASP A 404 -44.79 63.66 -14.53
CA ASP A 404 -45.47 64.46 -13.49
C ASP A 404 -44.55 64.88 -12.33
N ILE A 405 -43.36 64.29 -12.20
CA ILE A 405 -42.43 64.61 -11.10
C ILE A 405 -41.45 65.75 -11.47
N THR A 406 -41.36 66.13 -12.74
CA THR A 406 -40.38 67.14 -13.23
C THR A 406 -40.93 68.57 -13.28
N LEU A 407 -42.14 68.85 -12.78
CA LEU A 407 -42.77 70.18 -12.82
C LEU A 407 -42.83 70.94 -11.48
N HIS A 408 -42.32 70.38 -10.39
CA HIS A 408 -42.28 71.08 -9.10
C HIS A 408 -40.91 71.07 -8.44
N TYR A 409 -39.91 71.67 -9.08
CA TYR A 409 -38.78 72.33 -8.39
C TYR A 409 -38.17 73.36 -9.35
N ASN A 410 -38.81 74.54 -9.42
CA ASN A 410 -38.23 75.82 -9.80
C ASN A 410 -39.21 76.93 -9.39
N HIS A 411 -39.18 77.29 -8.11
CA HIS A 411 -39.19 78.69 -7.68
C HIS A 411 -38.79 78.84 -6.22
#